data_AF-A0A357NGJ7-F1
#
_entry.id   AF-A0A357NGJ7-F1
#
_cell.length_a   1.000
_cell.length_b   1.000
_cell.length_c   1.000
_cell.angle_alpha   90.00
_cell.angle_beta   90.00
_cell.angle_gamma   90.00
#
_symmetry.space_group_name_H-M   'P 1'
#
loop_
_entity.id
_entity.type
_entity.pdbx_description
1 polymer ?
#
loop_
_entity_poly.entity_id
_entity_poly.type
_entity_poly.pdbx_seq_one_letter_code
_entity_poly.pdbx_strand_id
1 'polypeptide(L)' 'LHQGFQHLNGNMAGQYVRFRHDELGDIGRVQRQQNFVQAVTAKLLQPGTVLRIPTLANAVKQNVRTDMPAT' A
#
# COMPACT_ATOMS: atom_id res chain seq x y z
N LEU A 1 10.21 7.64 9.89
CA LEU A 1 10.84 6.90 8.77
C LEU A 1 12.12 7.63 8.41
N HIS A 2 13.22 6.92 8.18
CA HIS A 2 14.46 7.54 7.70
C HIS A 2 14.44 7.64 6.17
N GLN A 3 15.43 8.31 5.57
CA GLN A 3 15.56 8.36 4.13
C GLN A 3 16.11 7.02 3.59
N GLY A 4 15.65 6.58 2.41
CA GLY A 4 16.16 5.38 1.74
C GLY A 4 15.16 4.22 1.69
N PHE A 5 15.59 3.13 1.05
CA PHE A 5 14.79 1.92 0.87
C PHE A 5 14.51 1.23 2.20
N GLN A 6 13.24 0.99 2.49
CA GLN A 6 12.78 0.39 3.74
C GLN A 6 11.67 -0.63 3.49
N HIS A 7 11.69 -1.70 4.28
CA HIS A 7 10.54 -2.60 4.39
C HIS A 7 9.57 -2.06 5.44
N LEU A 8 8.37 -1.68 5.01
CA LEU A 8 7.36 -1.11 5.88
C LEU A 8 6.36 -2.18 6.31
N ASN A 9 6.08 -2.25 7.61
CA ASN A 9 4.91 -2.96 8.12
C ASN A 9 3.65 -2.08 8.01
N GLY A 10 2.48 -2.61 8.38
CA GLY A 10 1.20 -1.89 8.23
C GLY A 10 1.16 -0.53 8.95
N ASN A 11 1.69 -0.44 10.17
CA ASN A 11 1.73 0.82 10.92
C ASN A 11 2.65 1.85 10.27
N MET A 12 3.84 1.42 9.84
CA MET A 12 4.82 2.28 9.15
C MET A 12 4.30 2.73 7.78
N ALA A 13 3.66 1.84 7.02
CA ALA A 13 3.03 2.16 5.74
C ALA A 13 1.90 3.18 5.93
N GLY A 14 1.07 3.01 6.97
CA GLY A 14 0.04 3.98 7.35
C GLY A 14 0.61 5.36 7.68
N GLN A 15 1.72 5.43 8.43
CA GLN A 15 2.42 6.68 8.70
C GLN A 15 2.97 7.31 7.40
N TYR A 16 3.57 6.51 6.52
CA TYR A 16 4.12 6.96 5.24
C TYR A 16 3.06 7.64 4.36
N VAL A 17 1.93 6.98 4.10
CA VAL A 17 0.89 7.48 3.17
C VAL A 17 0.08 8.65 3.73
N ARG A 18 0.13 8.90 5.05
CA ARG A 18 -0.58 9.98 5.73
C ARG A 18 0.29 11.22 5.98
N PHE A 19 1.61 11.10 5.84
CA PHE A 19 2.55 12.18 6.11
C PHE A 19 2.28 13.40 5.21
N ARG A 20 2.34 14.60 5.81
CA ARG A 20 2.04 15.89 5.17
C ARG A 20 2.89 17.06 5.67
N HIS A 21 3.80 16.83 6.62
CA HIS A 21 4.58 17.90 7.25
C HIS A 21 5.90 18.11 6.49
N ASP A 22 5.80 18.34 5.19
CA ASP A 22 6.91 18.75 4.32
C ASP A 22 6.50 19.96 3.48
N GLU A 23 7.47 20.59 2.81
CA GLU A 23 7.27 21.77 1.98
C GLU A 23 6.27 21.55 0.83
N LEU A 24 6.07 20.30 0.41
CA LEU A 24 5.17 19.92 -0.68
C LEU A 24 3.75 19.59 -0.19
N GLY A 25 3.54 19.48 1.12
CA GLY A 25 2.25 19.20 1.76
C GLY A 25 1.46 18.08 1.09
N ASP A 26 0.37 18.46 0.42
CA ASP A 26 -0.58 17.57 -0.24
C ASP A 26 -0.04 16.94 -1.53
N ILE A 27 0.78 17.68 -2.29
CA ILE A 27 1.44 17.16 -3.50
C ILE A 27 2.40 16.03 -3.10
N GLY A 28 3.20 16.26 -2.06
CA GLY A 28 4.09 15.24 -1.51
C GLY A 28 3.32 14.02 -1.00
N ARG A 29 2.16 14.24 -0.35
CA ARG A 29 1.29 13.15 0.11
C ARG A 29 0.75 12.31 -1.05
N VAL A 30 0.26 12.93 -2.11
CA VAL A 30 -0.23 12.22 -3.30
C VAL A 30 0.89 11.40 -3.95
N GLN A 31 2.11 11.96 -4.06
CA GLN A 31 3.26 11.22 -4.58
C GLN A 31 3.56 9.98 -3.73
N ARG A 32 3.55 10.09 -2.40
CA ARG A 32 3.74 8.93 -1.50
C ARG A 32 2.65 7.89 -1.66
N GLN A 33 1.40 8.30 -1.83
CA GLN A 33 0.28 7.39 -2.08
C GLN A 33 0.43 6.64 -3.41
N GLN A 34 0.82 7.33 -4.49
CA GLN A 34 1.09 6.71 -5.78
C GLN A 34 2.25 5.71 -5.69
N ASN A 35 3.36 6.11 -5.05
CA ASN A 35 4.51 5.22 -4.83
C ASN A 35 4.12 3.97 -4.02
N PHE A 36 3.27 4.14 -3.01
CA PHE A 36 2.78 3.02 -2.20
C PHE A 36 1.95 2.05 -3.03
N VAL A 37 1.00 2.53 -3.85
CA VAL A 37 0.20 1.68 -4.74
C VAL A 37 1.09 0.92 -5.72
N GLN A 38 2.06 1.59 -6.35
CA GLN A 38 3.02 0.93 -7.24
C GLN A 38 3.81 -0.17 -6.54
N ALA A 39 4.31 0.09 -5.33
CA ALA A 39 5.06 -0.88 -4.55
C ALA A 39 4.21 -2.09 -4.11
N VAL A 40 2.95 -1.86 -3.70
CA VAL A 40 2.01 -2.93 -3.36
C VAL A 40 1.71 -3.79 -4.59
N THR A 41 1.40 -3.18 -5.74
CA THR A 41 1.15 -3.89 -6.99
C THR A 41 2.36 -4.73 -7.40
N ALA A 42 3.56 -4.15 -7.36
CA ALA A 42 4.79 -4.90 -7.66
C ALA A 42 4.99 -6.09 -6.71
N LYS A 43 4.67 -5.94 -5.41
CA LYS A 43 4.75 -7.03 -4.43
C LYS A 43 3.71 -8.13 -4.67
N LEU A 44 2.50 -7.77 -5.07
CA LEU A 44 1.42 -8.71 -5.39
C LEU A 44 1.74 -9.57 -6.61
N LEU A 45 2.43 -9.01 -7.61
CA LEU A 45 2.82 -9.72 -8.83
C LEU A 45 4.05 -10.63 -8.67
N GLN A 46 4.72 -10.62 -7.51
CA GLN A 46 5.82 -11.55 -7.27
C GLN A 46 5.30 -13.00 -7.24
N PRO A 47 5.97 -13.97 -7.87
CA PRO A 47 5.49 -15.35 -7.97
C PRO A 47 5.07 -15.98 -6.63
N GLY A 48 5.83 -15.72 -5.55
CA GLY A 48 5.52 -16.23 -4.21
C GLY A 48 4.31 -15.55 -3.53
N THR A 49 3.95 -14.34 -3.94
CA THR A 49 2.76 -13.63 -3.45
C THR A 49 1.51 -14.02 -4.22
N VAL A 50 1.63 -14.33 -5.51
CA VAL A 50 0.50 -14.74 -6.37
C VAL A 50 -0.26 -15.93 -5.78
N LEU A 51 0.47 -16.93 -5.25
CA LEU A 51 -0.13 -18.08 -4.56
C LEU A 51 -0.92 -17.71 -3.30
N ARG A 52 -0.67 -16.54 -2.71
CA ARG A 52 -1.35 -16.03 -1.50
C ARG A 52 -2.49 -15.05 -1.83
N ILE A 53 -2.74 -14.74 -3.10
CA ILE A 53 -3.78 -13.79 -3.52
C ILE A 53 -5.15 -14.13 -2.93
N PRO A 54 -5.64 -15.41 -2.91
CA PRO A 54 -6.95 -15.71 -2.32
C PRO A 54 -7.06 -15.29 -0.85
N THR A 55 -6.01 -15.54 -0.05
CA THR A 55 -5.96 -15.13 1.36
C THR A 55 -5.94 -13.60 1.51
N LEU A 56 -5.18 -12.91 0.65
CA LEU A 56 -5.12 -11.45 0.65
C LEU A 56 -6.46 -10.83 0.22
N ALA A 57 -7.14 -11.40 -0.78
CA ALA A 57 -8.44 -10.97 -1.24
C ALA A 57 -9.50 -11.09 -0.14
N ASN A 58 -9.47 -12.17 0.65
CA ASN A 58 -10.33 -12.31 1.83
C ASN A 58 -10.07 -11.22 2.88
N ALA A 59 -8.82 -10.89 3.16
CA ALA A 59 -8.49 -9.79 4.08
C ALA A 59 -8.97 -8.44 3.54
N VAL A 60 -8.84 -8.18 2.24
CA VAL A 60 -9.39 -6.98 1.59
C VAL A 60 -10.91 -6.94 1.71
N LYS A 61 -11.61 -8.04 1.39
CA LYS A 61 -13.08 -8.13 1.48
C LYS A 61 -13.62 -7.83 2.88
N GLN A 62 -12.89 -8.21 3.93
CA GLN A 62 -13.29 -7.95 5.32
C GLN A 62 -13.03 -6.52 5.78
N ASN A 63 -12.08 -5.81 5.17
CA ASN A 63 -11.59 -4.52 5.66
C ASN A 63 -11.81 -3.35 4.69
N VAL A 64 -12.27 -3.62 3.47
CA VAL A 64 -12.48 -2.63 2.40
C VAL A 64 -13.90 -2.77 1.86
N ARG A 65 -14.64 -1.67 1.89
CA ARG A 65 -15.95 -1.57 1.22
C ARG A 65 -15.72 -1.29 -0.26
N THR A 66 -16.11 -2.22 -1.12
CA THR A 66 -15.99 -2.11 -2.58
C THR A 66 -17.16 -2.80 -3.26
N ASP A 67 -17.49 -2.37 -4.48
CA ASP A 67 -18.45 -2.99 -5.39
C ASP A 67 -17.80 -3.96 -6.39
N MET A 68 -16.46 -4.10 -6.34
CA MET A 68 -15.75 -5.08 -7.15
C MET A 68 -16.25 -6.51 -6.83
N PRO A 69 -16.60 -7.30 -7.85
CA PRO A 69 -16.97 -8.70 -7.65
C PRO A 69 -15.85 -9.47 -6.96
N ALA A 70 -16.17 -10.20 -5.90
CA ALA A 70 -15.26 -11.19 -5.33
C ALA A 70 -15.28 -12.41 -6.25
N THR A 71 -14.37 -12.44 -7.22
CA THR A 71 -14.07 -13.65 -8.01
C THR A 71 -13.80 -14.85 -7.12
#